data_AF-I6WIV3-F1
#
_entry.id   AF-I6WIV3-F1
#
_cell.length_a   1.000
_cell.length_b   1.000
_cell.length_c   1.000
_cell.angle_alpha   90.00
_cell.angle_beta   90.00
_cell.angle_gamma   90.00
#
_symmetry.space_group_name_H-M   'P 1'
#
loop_
_entity.id
_entity.type
_entity.pdbx_description
1 polymer ?
#
loop_
_entity_poly.entity_id
_entity_poly.type
_entity_poly.pdbx_seq_one_letter_code
_entity_poly.pdbx_strand_id
1 'polypeptide(L)'
;FVFLGSVENFSLTSQPCVYDTSSECKPALITAGFTTVAFVLGVVTSVLSGYLGMKIATYANARTTLEARRGVGKAFITAFRSGAVMGFLLAANGLLVLYIAINLFKLYYGTEWEGLFEAITGYGLGGSSVALFGRVGGGIYTKAADVGADLVGKVEQNIPEDDPRNPAVIYHISSCCSS
;
A
#
# COMPACT_ATOMS: atom_id res chain seq x y z
N PHE A 1 2.77 -19.28 11.30
CA PHE A 1 3.39 -19.73 10.04
C PHE A 1 4.92 -19.62 10.03
N VAL A 2 5.54 -18.86 10.95
CA VAL A 2 7.01 -18.71 11.07
C VAL A 2 7.70 -19.80 11.92
N PHE A 3 6.95 -20.69 12.59
CA PHE A 3 7.51 -21.58 13.63
C PHE A 3 7.21 -23.09 13.48
N LEU A 4 6.70 -23.58 12.35
CA LEU A 4 6.52 -25.02 12.15
C LEU A 4 7.67 -25.60 11.32
N GLY A 5 8.78 -25.93 11.98
CA GLY A 5 9.93 -26.61 11.37
C GLY A 5 11.31 -26.30 12.00
N SER A 6 11.33 -25.91 13.28
CA SER A 6 12.44 -25.23 13.97
C SER A 6 13.49 -26.18 14.56
N VAL A 7 14.11 -27.07 13.77
CA VAL A 7 15.30 -27.80 14.28
C VAL A 7 16.47 -27.87 13.29
N GLU A 8 16.24 -27.89 11.97
CA GLU A 8 17.35 -28.01 10.99
C GLU A 8 17.60 -26.75 10.12
N ASN A 9 16.70 -25.75 10.15
CA ASN A 9 16.71 -24.61 9.22
C ASN A 9 17.51 -23.36 9.67
N PHE A 10 18.08 -23.35 10.88
CA PHE A 10 19.00 -22.30 11.33
C PHE A 10 20.47 -22.64 11.03
N SER A 11 20.72 -23.57 10.11
CA SER A 11 22.07 -23.97 9.72
C SER A 11 22.68 -22.93 8.76
N LEU A 12 23.93 -22.54 9.02
CA LEU A 12 24.76 -21.72 8.14
C LEU A 12 25.38 -22.53 6.99
N THR A 13 25.18 -23.84 6.99
CA THR A 13 25.75 -24.75 6.00
C THR A 13 24.95 -24.68 4.71
N SER A 14 25.63 -24.60 3.56
CA SER A 14 25.01 -24.73 2.24
C SER A 14 24.25 -26.06 2.17
N GLN A 15 23.02 -26.01 1.66
CA GLN A 15 22.20 -27.19 1.43
C GLN A 15 22.04 -27.43 -0.07
N PRO A 16 21.84 -28.69 -0.50
CA PRO A 16 21.54 -28.99 -1.89
C PRO A 16 20.24 -28.29 -2.30
N CYS A 17 20.21 -27.70 -3.51
CA CYS A 17 19.02 -27.01 -4.00
C CYS A 17 17.81 -27.97 -4.09
N VAL A 18 16.61 -27.48 -3.75
CA VAL A 18 15.37 -28.28 -3.70
C VAL A 18 15.00 -28.84 -5.08
N TYR A 19 15.35 -28.13 -6.16
CA TYR A 19 15.03 -28.53 -7.54
C TYR A 19 16.21 -29.15 -8.30
N ASP A 20 17.46 -28.91 -7.88
CA ASP A 20 18.65 -29.53 -8.45
C ASP A 20 19.62 -29.99 -7.35
N THR A 21 19.64 -31.30 -7.11
CA THR A 21 20.48 -31.92 -6.08
C THR A 21 21.98 -31.89 -6.40
N SER A 22 22.37 -31.46 -7.61
CA SER A 22 23.78 -31.35 -8.02
C SER A 22 24.41 -29.99 -7.73
N SER A 23 23.59 -28.99 -7.37
CA SER A 23 24.01 -27.62 -7.12
C SER A 23 23.88 -27.26 -5.64
N GLU A 24 24.89 -26.61 -5.08
CA GLU A 24 24.82 -26.08 -3.71
C GLU A 24 24.11 -24.71 -3.72
N CYS A 25 23.03 -24.60 -2.94
CA CYS A 25 22.28 -23.36 -2.74
C CYS A 25 22.75 -22.63 -1.48
N LYS A 26 22.57 -21.31 -1.45
CA LYS A 26 22.89 -20.49 -0.27
C LYS A 26 22.05 -20.92 0.94
N PRO A 27 22.59 -20.77 2.17
CA PRO A 27 21.91 -21.26 3.36
C PRO A 27 20.56 -20.56 3.58
N ALA A 28 19.55 -21.34 3.96
CA ALA A 28 18.16 -20.88 4.16
C ALA A 28 18.04 -19.70 5.14
N LEU A 29 18.94 -19.60 6.12
CA LEU A 29 18.99 -18.49 7.06
C LEU A 29 19.28 -17.14 6.39
N ILE A 30 20.14 -17.15 5.36
CA ILE A 30 20.47 -15.93 4.61
C ILE A 30 19.28 -15.51 3.75
N THR A 31 18.60 -16.48 3.11
CA THR A 31 17.34 -16.23 2.38
C THR A 31 16.25 -15.69 3.29
N ALA A 32 16.12 -16.20 4.53
CA ALA A 32 15.21 -15.65 5.53
C ALA A 32 15.55 -14.20 5.95
N GLY A 33 16.84 -13.84 5.97
CA GLY A 33 17.29 -12.46 6.16
C GLY A 33 16.84 -11.55 5.02
N PHE A 34 17.07 -11.97 3.77
CA PHE A 34 16.68 -11.21 2.58
C PHE A 34 15.16 -11.10 2.39
N THR A 35 14.39 -12.15 2.70
CA THR A 35 12.90 -12.08 2.71
C THR A 35 12.41 -11.06 3.72
N THR A 36 13.01 -11.00 4.91
CA THR A 36 12.66 -10.02 5.95
C THR A 36 12.96 -8.60 5.50
N VAL A 37 14.11 -8.38 4.86
CA VAL A 37 14.46 -7.08 4.27
C VAL A 37 13.48 -6.70 3.16
N ALA A 38 13.15 -7.63 2.26
CA ALA A 38 12.17 -7.40 1.19
C ALA A 38 10.78 -7.09 1.75
N PHE A 39 10.37 -7.77 2.82
CA PHE A 39 9.12 -7.50 3.52
C PHE A 39 9.07 -6.07 4.07
N VAL A 40 10.09 -5.64 4.80
CA VAL A 40 10.17 -4.27 5.34
C VAL A 40 10.16 -3.24 4.20
N LEU A 41 10.85 -3.54 3.11
CA LEU A 41 10.87 -2.69 1.92
C LEU A 41 9.46 -2.54 1.32
N GLY A 42 8.72 -3.65 1.20
CA GLY A 42 7.32 -3.66 0.76
C GLY A 42 6.35 -2.94 1.71
N VAL A 43 6.59 -3.03 3.01
CA VAL A 43 5.84 -2.27 4.03
C VAL A 43 6.03 -0.77 3.82
N VAL A 44 7.29 -0.32 3.69
CA VAL A 44 7.62 1.09 3.54
C VAL A 44 7.07 1.68 2.23
N THR A 45 7.16 0.95 1.12
CA THR A 45 6.56 1.41 -0.16
C THR A 45 5.04 1.48 -0.10
N SER A 46 4.39 0.54 0.59
CA SER A 46 2.94 0.55 0.77
C SER A 46 2.47 1.73 1.60
N VAL A 47 3.17 2.05 2.71
CA VAL A 47 2.87 3.24 3.51
C VAL A 47 3.11 4.54 2.73
N LEU A 48 4.25 4.64 2.03
CA LEU A 48 4.57 5.82 1.22
C LEU A 48 3.55 6.05 0.10
N SER A 49 3.11 4.97 -0.56
CA SER A 49 2.11 5.06 -1.63
C SER A 49 0.75 5.55 -1.11
N GLY A 50 0.29 5.03 0.03
CA GLY A 50 -0.91 5.53 0.70
C GLY A 50 -0.80 7.01 1.09
N TYR A 51 0.33 7.43 1.63
CA TYR A 51 0.56 8.82 2.02
C TYR A 51 0.55 9.78 0.82
N LEU A 52 1.23 9.42 -0.27
CA LEU A 52 1.25 10.24 -1.49
C LEU A 52 -0.13 10.33 -2.14
N GLY A 53 -0.89 9.24 -2.14
CA GLY A 53 -2.29 9.23 -2.59
C GLY A 53 -3.15 10.22 -1.81
N MET A 54 -3.10 10.15 -0.48
CA MET A 54 -3.82 11.06 0.42
C MET A 54 -3.45 12.54 0.18
N LYS A 55 -2.15 12.84 -0.04
CA LYS A 55 -1.69 14.19 -0.32
C LYS A 55 -2.23 14.75 -1.63
N ILE A 56 -2.29 13.92 -2.68
CA ILE A 56 -2.85 14.34 -3.98
C ILE A 56 -4.36 14.53 -3.87
N ALA A 57 -5.07 13.63 -3.18
CA ALA A 57 -6.51 13.73 -2.98
C ALA A 57 -6.91 14.99 -2.20
N THR A 58 -6.30 15.24 -1.04
CA THR A 58 -6.54 16.44 -0.23
C THR A 58 -6.28 17.74 -1.00
N TYR A 59 -5.26 17.76 -1.85
CA TYR A 59 -4.93 18.91 -2.69
C TYR A 59 -5.90 19.12 -3.86
N ALA A 60 -6.38 18.03 -4.46
CA ALA A 60 -7.27 18.08 -5.62
C ALA A 60 -8.70 18.45 -5.24
N ASN A 61 -9.19 18.06 -4.05
CA ASN A 61 -10.57 18.25 -3.65
C ASN A 61 -11.02 19.73 -3.72
N ALA A 62 -10.25 20.65 -3.13
CA ALA A 62 -10.56 22.08 -3.19
C ALA A 62 -10.53 22.64 -4.62
N ARG A 63 -9.62 22.14 -5.48
CA ARG A 63 -9.51 22.58 -6.87
C ARG A 63 -10.68 22.11 -7.72
N THR A 64 -11.12 20.86 -7.51
CA THR A 64 -12.30 20.31 -8.19
C THR A 64 -13.55 21.13 -7.87
N THR A 65 -13.74 21.54 -6.60
CA THR A 65 -14.86 22.40 -6.20
C THR A 65 -14.78 23.79 -6.83
N LEU A 66 -13.59 24.38 -6.96
CA LEU A 66 -13.41 25.67 -7.63
C LEU A 66 -13.70 25.58 -9.14
N GLU A 67 -13.24 24.52 -9.80
CA GLU A 67 -13.49 24.32 -11.23
C GLU A 67 -14.94 23.91 -11.53
N ALA A 68 -15.67 23.36 -10.56
CA ALA A 68 -17.11 23.09 -10.69
C ALA A 68 -17.93 24.36 -10.97
N ARG A 69 -17.45 25.53 -10.52
CA ARG A 69 -18.07 26.83 -10.84
C ARG A 69 -18.04 27.16 -12.33
N ARG A 70 -17.13 26.55 -13.10
CA ARG A 70 -16.96 26.76 -14.56
C ARG A 70 -17.62 25.65 -15.39
N GLY A 71 -18.36 24.75 -14.74
CA GLY A 71 -19.08 23.65 -15.38
C GLY A 71 -18.46 22.27 -15.11
N VAL A 72 -19.29 21.25 -15.30
CA VAL A 72 -18.99 19.86 -14.93
C VAL A 72 -17.77 19.30 -15.68
N GLY A 73 -17.59 19.68 -16.95
CA GLY A 73 -16.45 19.19 -17.75
C GLY A 73 -15.09 19.61 -17.18
N LYS A 74 -14.97 20.83 -16.63
CA LYS A 74 -13.70 21.32 -16.04
C LYS A 74 -13.41 20.66 -14.69
N ALA A 75 -14.44 20.45 -13.87
CA ALA A 75 -14.33 19.68 -12.63
C ALA A 75 -13.93 18.23 -12.87
N PHE A 76 -14.55 17.57 -13.86
CA PHE A 76 -14.22 16.19 -14.20
C PHE A 76 -12.77 16.04 -14.64
N ILE A 77 -12.27 16.93 -15.50
CA ILE A 77 -10.87 16.88 -15.95
C ILE A 77 -9.89 17.09 -14.80
N THR A 78 -10.18 17.97 -13.85
CA THR A 78 -9.29 18.17 -12.69
C THR A 78 -9.29 16.96 -11.75
N ALA A 79 -10.45 16.40 -11.44
CA ALA A 79 -10.57 15.17 -10.67
C ALA A 79 -9.86 13.99 -11.36
N PHE A 80 -10.13 13.78 -12.66
CA PHE A 80 -9.53 12.68 -13.42
C PHE A 80 -8.01 12.80 -13.52
N ARG A 81 -7.48 14.01 -13.76
CA ARG A 81 -6.02 14.23 -13.79
C ARG A 81 -5.39 13.96 -12.43
N SER A 82 -6.04 14.33 -11.32
CA SER A 82 -5.53 14.02 -9.98
C SER A 82 -5.49 12.51 -9.70
N GLY A 83 -6.54 11.77 -10.09
CA GLY A 83 -6.57 10.31 -9.99
C GLY A 83 -5.53 9.63 -10.87
N ALA A 84 -5.31 10.14 -12.09
CA ALA A 84 -4.26 9.65 -12.98
C ALA A 84 -2.86 9.84 -12.37
N VAL A 85 -2.57 11.00 -11.77
CA VAL A 85 -1.28 11.25 -11.10
C VAL A 85 -1.04 10.26 -9.96
N MET A 86 -2.07 9.99 -9.14
CA MET A 86 -1.98 8.96 -8.11
C MET A 86 -1.68 7.59 -8.74
N GLY A 87 -2.44 7.15 -9.73
CA GLY A 87 -2.25 5.85 -10.38
C GLY A 87 -0.86 5.67 -11.00
N PHE A 88 -0.39 6.64 -11.79
CA PHE A 88 0.93 6.59 -12.42
C PHE A 88 2.07 6.61 -11.39
N LEU A 89 1.95 7.43 -10.34
CA LEU A 89 2.98 7.50 -9.30
C LEU A 89 3.07 6.18 -8.53
N LEU A 90 1.92 5.59 -8.19
CA LEU A 90 1.86 4.30 -7.50
C LEU A 90 2.44 3.16 -8.35
N ALA A 91 2.05 3.07 -9.62
CA ALA A 91 2.53 2.04 -10.53
C ALA A 91 4.03 2.18 -10.81
N ALA A 92 4.50 3.40 -11.11
CA ALA A 92 5.91 3.67 -11.37
C ALA A 92 6.78 3.42 -10.15
N ASN A 93 6.36 3.89 -8.96
CA ASN A 93 7.10 3.68 -7.72
C ASN A 93 7.15 2.20 -7.33
N GLY A 94 6.04 1.47 -7.45
CA GLY A 94 6.00 0.04 -7.16
C GLY A 94 6.93 -0.77 -8.07
N LEU A 95 6.94 -0.47 -9.37
CA LEU A 95 7.80 -1.13 -10.35
C LEU A 95 9.28 -0.76 -10.16
N LEU A 96 9.58 0.53 -9.93
CA LEU A 96 10.94 1.02 -9.72
C LEU A 96 11.58 0.39 -8.48
N VAL A 97 10.82 0.32 -7.38
CA VAL A 97 11.33 -0.29 -6.15
C VAL A 97 11.55 -1.79 -6.31
N LEU A 98 10.61 -2.50 -6.96
CA LEU A 98 10.78 -3.92 -7.28
C LEU A 98 12.03 -4.15 -8.14
N TYR A 99 12.24 -3.32 -9.16
CA TYR A 99 13.41 -3.39 -10.03
C TYR A 99 14.72 -3.17 -9.26
N ILE A 100 14.77 -2.16 -8.37
CA ILE A 100 15.95 -1.90 -7.53
C ILE A 100 16.21 -3.09 -6.59
N ALA A 101 15.17 -3.63 -5.95
CA ALA A 101 15.30 -4.79 -5.07
C ALA A 101 15.86 -6.02 -5.81
N ILE A 102 15.35 -6.31 -7.02
CA ILE A 102 15.87 -7.39 -7.87
C ILE A 102 17.36 -7.19 -8.17
N ASN A 103 17.76 -5.99 -8.60
CA ASN A 103 19.15 -5.73 -8.96
C ASN A 103 20.10 -5.81 -7.75
N LEU A 104 19.68 -5.30 -6.59
CA LEU A 104 20.46 -5.41 -5.34
C LEU A 104 20.61 -6.87 -4.90
N PHE A 105 19.54 -7.65 -4.95
CA PHE A 105 19.58 -9.05 -4.53
C PHE A 105 20.37 -9.91 -5.53
N LYS A 106 20.34 -9.56 -6.81
CA LYS A 106 21.13 -10.22 -7.86
C LYS A 106 22.64 -10.09 -7.62
N LEU A 107 23.12 -8.97 -7.10
CA LEU A 107 24.54 -8.81 -6.73
C LEU A 107 24.99 -9.83 -5.67
N TYR A 108 24.08 -10.24 -4.79
CA TYR A 108 24.37 -11.17 -3.71
C TYR A 108 24.13 -12.65 -4.10
N TYR A 109 23.05 -12.94 -4.83
CA TYR A 109 22.66 -14.29 -5.24
C TYR A 109 23.39 -14.79 -6.50
N GLY A 110 23.90 -13.89 -7.34
CA GLY A 110 24.72 -14.27 -8.50
C GLY A 110 23.95 -15.14 -9.51
N THR A 111 24.28 -16.44 -9.54
CA THR A 111 23.68 -17.43 -10.44
C THR A 111 22.45 -18.14 -9.86
N GLU A 112 22.17 -17.97 -8.57
CA GLU A 112 21.08 -18.64 -7.86
C GLU A 112 19.78 -17.81 -7.96
N TRP A 113 19.06 -17.97 -9.05
CA TRP A 113 17.81 -17.23 -9.31
C TRP A 113 16.65 -17.68 -8.41
N GLU A 114 16.63 -18.93 -7.97
CA GLU A 114 15.55 -19.50 -7.16
C GLU A 114 15.44 -18.81 -5.79
N GLY A 115 16.54 -18.79 -5.02
CA GLY A 115 16.59 -18.12 -3.73
C GLY A 115 16.35 -16.61 -3.83
N LEU A 116 16.72 -15.99 -4.96
CA LEU A 116 16.44 -14.58 -5.24
C LEU A 116 14.93 -14.32 -5.37
N PHE A 117 14.20 -15.13 -6.16
CA PHE A 117 12.77 -14.93 -6.32
C PHE A 117 12.00 -15.31 -5.06
N GLU A 118 12.44 -16.34 -4.32
CA GLU A 118 11.92 -16.69 -3.01
C GLU A 118 12.05 -15.49 -2.04
N ALA A 119 13.21 -14.85 -1.99
CA ALA A 119 13.44 -13.64 -1.20
C ALA A 119 12.47 -12.49 -1.58
N ILE A 120 12.24 -12.30 -2.87
CA ILE A 120 11.37 -11.23 -3.40
C ILE A 120 9.90 -11.46 -3.09
N THR A 121 9.44 -12.71 -2.92
CA THR A 121 8.03 -12.96 -2.52
C THR A 121 7.66 -12.24 -1.22
N GLY A 122 8.63 -12.00 -0.34
CA GLY A 122 8.48 -11.21 0.88
C GLY A 122 8.03 -9.76 0.63
N TYR A 123 8.43 -9.14 -0.49
CA TYR A 123 8.00 -7.79 -0.86
C TYR A 123 6.49 -7.71 -1.11
N GLY A 124 5.95 -8.67 -1.87
CA GLY A 124 4.51 -8.77 -2.13
C GLY A 124 3.69 -9.07 -0.86
N LEU A 125 4.24 -9.92 0.02
CA LEU A 125 3.65 -10.21 1.33
C LEU A 125 3.56 -8.95 2.21
N GLY A 126 4.65 -8.17 2.28
CA GLY A 126 4.73 -6.94 3.07
C GLY A 126 3.76 -5.87 2.59
N GLY A 127 3.74 -5.62 1.28
CA GLY A 127 2.85 -4.63 0.68
C GLY A 127 1.37 -4.96 0.91
N SER A 128 0.98 -6.22 0.70
CA SER A 128 -0.40 -6.69 0.87
C SER A 128 -0.87 -6.65 2.32
N SER A 129 0.03 -6.97 3.26
CA SER A 129 -0.27 -6.93 4.69
C SER A 129 -0.63 -5.51 5.14
N VAL A 130 0.18 -4.51 4.76
CA VAL A 130 -0.10 -3.10 5.06
C VAL A 130 -1.36 -2.62 4.34
N ALA A 131 -1.53 -3.00 3.07
CA ALA A 131 -2.70 -2.61 2.29
C ALA A 131 -4.00 -3.13 2.90
N LEU A 132 -3.99 -4.34 3.48
CA LEU A 132 -5.14 -4.91 4.18
C LEU A 132 -5.49 -4.06 5.40
N PHE A 133 -4.52 -3.75 6.27
CA PHE A 133 -4.78 -2.91 7.44
C PHE A 133 -5.19 -1.49 7.07
N GLY A 134 -4.58 -0.90 6.02
CA GLY A 134 -4.95 0.42 5.52
C GLY A 134 -6.40 0.46 5.01
N ARG A 135 -6.82 -0.53 4.24
CA ARG A 135 -8.19 -0.61 3.71
C ARG A 135 -9.23 -0.90 4.78
N VAL A 136 -8.95 -1.82 5.70
CA VAL A 136 -9.86 -2.15 6.80
C VAL A 136 -9.97 -0.98 7.79
N GLY A 137 -8.83 -0.43 8.22
CA GLY A 137 -8.80 0.71 9.14
C GLY A 137 -9.42 1.96 8.55
N GLY A 138 -9.05 2.32 7.32
CA GLY A 138 -9.64 3.45 6.59
C GLY A 138 -11.13 3.26 6.33
N GLY A 139 -11.55 2.04 5.93
CA GLY A 139 -12.95 1.72 5.68
C GLY A 139 -13.84 1.87 6.93
N ILE A 140 -13.37 1.40 8.09
CA ILE A 140 -14.08 1.56 9.37
C ILE A 140 -14.18 3.05 9.73
N TYR A 141 -13.08 3.79 9.63
CA TYR A 141 -13.04 5.22 9.96
C TYR A 141 -14.02 6.02 9.10
N THR A 142 -13.98 5.81 7.78
CA THR A 142 -14.87 6.50 6.83
C THR A 142 -16.32 6.12 7.02
N LYS A 143 -16.63 4.82 7.19
CA LYS A 143 -18.02 4.39 7.35
C LYS A 143 -18.64 4.83 8.68
N ALA A 144 -17.87 4.82 9.77
CA ALA A 144 -18.37 5.33 11.05
C ALA A 144 -18.67 6.83 10.99
N ALA A 145 -17.81 7.62 10.34
CA ALA A 145 -18.01 9.06 10.16
C ALA A 145 -19.20 9.38 9.25
N ASP A 146 -19.31 8.68 8.11
CA ASP A 146 -20.39 8.79 7.13
C ASP A 146 -21.77 8.50 7.78
N VAL A 147 -21.91 7.33 8.42
CA VAL A 147 -23.17 6.94 9.09
C VAL A 147 -23.53 7.90 10.23
N GLY A 148 -22.55 8.34 11.02
CA GLY A 148 -22.79 9.28 12.12
C GLY A 148 -23.23 10.68 11.65
N ALA A 149 -22.57 11.19 10.60
CA ALA A 149 -22.89 12.50 10.03
C ALA A 149 -24.28 12.51 9.38
N ASP A 150 -24.60 11.46 8.61
CA ASP A 150 -25.85 11.36 7.88
C ASP A 150 -27.06 11.11 8.79
N LEU A 151 -26.95 10.24 9.80
CA LEU A 151 -28.07 9.97 10.71
C LEU A 151 -28.46 11.22 11.51
N VAL A 152 -27.50 11.88 12.15
CA VAL A 152 -27.80 13.04 13.01
C VAL A 152 -28.15 14.27 12.17
N GLY A 153 -27.49 14.46 11.02
CA GLY A 153 -27.76 15.59 10.15
C GLY A 153 -29.09 15.47 9.42
N LYS A 154 -29.25 14.42 8.60
CA LYS A 154 -30.39 14.29 7.70
C LYS A 154 -31.66 13.81 8.42
N VAL A 155 -31.54 12.83 9.32
CA VAL A 155 -32.73 12.16 9.91
C VAL A 155 -33.25 12.92 11.15
N GLU A 156 -32.36 13.32 12.06
CA GLU A 156 -32.77 13.98 13.31
C GLU A 156 -32.99 15.48 13.14
N GLN A 157 -32.06 16.17 12.49
CA GLN A 157 -32.04 17.64 12.44
C GLN A 157 -32.57 18.22 11.11
N ASN A 158 -32.87 17.38 10.11
CA ASN A 158 -33.31 17.80 8.76
C ASN A 158 -32.40 18.86 8.13
N ILE A 159 -31.09 18.80 8.41
CA ILE A 159 -30.09 19.67 7.78
C ILE A 159 -29.51 19.01 6.52
N PRO A 160 -29.10 19.81 5.51
CA PRO A 160 -28.52 19.27 4.30
C PRO A 160 -27.21 18.50 4.56
N GLU A 161 -26.87 17.60 3.63
CA GLU A 161 -25.60 16.88 3.64
C GLU A 161 -24.41 17.84 3.60
N ASP A 162 -23.36 17.51 4.36
CA ASP A 162 -22.14 18.32 4.48
C ASP A 162 -22.37 19.76 4.98
N ASP A 163 -23.44 20.01 5.76
CA ASP A 163 -23.67 21.32 6.38
C ASP A 163 -22.57 21.67 7.41
N PRO A 164 -21.97 22.87 7.35
CA PRO A 164 -20.89 23.27 8.25
C PRO A 164 -21.29 23.32 9.74
N ARG A 165 -22.59 23.28 10.06
CA ARG A 165 -23.10 23.23 11.45
C ARG A 165 -22.97 21.83 12.07
N ASN A 166 -22.81 20.79 11.26
CA ASN A 166 -22.63 19.43 11.76
C ASN A 166 -21.14 19.17 12.04
N PRO A 167 -20.73 18.95 13.30
CA PRO A 167 -19.32 18.72 13.66
C PRO A 167 -18.75 17.43 13.03
N ALA A 168 -19.60 16.48 12.63
CA ALA A 168 -19.18 15.23 12.00
C ALA A 168 -18.70 15.39 10.55
N VAL A 169 -19.03 16.51 9.88
CA VAL A 169 -18.70 16.74 8.46
C VAL A 169 -17.21 16.85 8.21
N ILE A 170 -16.44 17.40 9.15
CA ILE A 170 -14.97 17.46 9.03
C ILE A 170 -14.37 16.05 9.07
N TYR A 171 -14.88 15.17 9.92
CA TYR A 171 -14.46 13.77 9.99
C TYR A 171 -14.86 13.02 8.72
N HIS A 172 -16.07 13.26 8.20
CA HIS A 172 -16.54 12.69 6.94
C HIS A 172 -15.62 13.07 5.76
N ILE A 173 -15.37 14.36 5.53
CA ILE A 173 -14.56 14.83 4.40
C ILE A 173 -13.08 14.41 4.54
N SER A 174 -12.52 14.46 5.75
CA SER A 174 -11.13 14.03 5.99
C SER A 174 -10.94 12.53 5.80
N SER A 175 -11.93 11.71 6.21
CA SER A 175 -11.91 10.27 6.04
C SER A 175 -11.95 9.84 4.57
N CYS A 176 -12.74 10.53 3.75
CA CYS A 176 -12.81 10.29 2.31
C CYS A 176 -11.51 10.64 1.57
N CYS A 177 -10.73 11.61 2.08
CA CYS A 177 -9.40 11.92 1.52
C CYS A 177 -8.33 10.91 1.92
N SER A 178 -8.55 10.18 3.01
CA SER A 178 -7.59 9.29 3.66
C SER A 178 -7.75 7.81 3.28
N SER A 179 -8.80 7.48 2.51
CA SER A 179 -9.17 6.13 2.06
C SER A 179 -8.73 5.92 0.62
#